data_AF-A0A419ER57-F1
#
_entry.id   AF-A0A419ER57-F1
#
_cell.length_a   1.000
_cell.length_b   1.000
_cell.length_c   1.000
_cell.angle_alpha   90.00
_cell.angle_beta   90.00
_cell.angle_gamma   90.00
#
_symmetry.space_group_name_H-M   'P 1'
#
loop_
_entity.id
_entity.type
_entity.pdbx_description
1 polymer ?
#
loop_
_entity_poly.entity_id
_entity_poly.type
_entity_poly.pdbx_seq_one_letter_code
_entity_poly.pdbx_strand_id
1 'polypeptide(L)'
;MSSLIKKGTVLLFIFAVVFSFFSCEKKKEAPVNLVVSADSADKIDRQILFNYAKQKIADDVKDIEYGVFENDSSKGLIAGREFMSEKEWGMIFYYIKFVNSNPLKVFETPLLKGSLNESLLKRLKLADYNYELFYYDSQDYFLGSGGGEIFTYLIDLNVKEVFYAHFFTVPDKPLSLYLSPNINRSEIRDFFTKNFQRDYPNLVVVSRDFDLDKEK
;
A
#
# COMPACT_ATOMS: atom_id res chain seq x y z
N MET A 1 -57.20 -26.49 -36.95
CA MET A 1 -56.68 -25.18 -36.50
C MET A 1 -56.54 -25.19 -34.97
N SER A 2 -55.70 -26.09 -34.43
CA SER A 2 -55.68 -26.38 -32.97
C SER A 2 -54.33 -26.85 -32.40
N SER A 3 -53.19 -26.49 -32.99
CA SER A 3 -51.89 -26.96 -32.47
C SER A 3 -50.81 -25.89 -32.25
N LEU A 4 -51.08 -24.62 -32.55
CA LEU A 4 -50.03 -23.59 -32.51
C LEU A 4 -49.99 -22.71 -31.24
N ILE A 5 -50.98 -22.81 -30.34
CA ILE A 5 -51.07 -21.92 -29.17
C ILE A 5 -50.43 -22.53 -27.90
N LYS A 6 -50.11 -23.83 -27.87
CA LYS A 6 -49.59 -24.50 -26.66
C LYS A 6 -48.06 -24.46 -26.46
N LYS A 7 -47.28 -23.99 -27.44
CA LYS A 7 -45.80 -23.98 -27.34
C LYS A 7 -45.19 -22.62 -26.96
N GLY A 8 -45.96 -21.53 -27.02
CA GLY A 8 -45.47 -20.18 -26.69
C GLY A 8 -45.47 -19.84 -25.20
N THR A 9 -46.34 -20.47 -24.41
CA THR A 9 -46.55 -20.12 -22.99
C THR A 9 -45.59 -20.84 -22.04
N VAL A 10 -45.03 -21.99 -22.44
CA VAL A 10 -44.06 -22.74 -21.61
C VAL A 10 -42.65 -22.13 -21.71
N LEU A 11 -42.31 -21.50 -22.84
CA LEU A 11 -40.99 -20.90 -23.04
C LEU A 11 -40.82 -19.58 -22.26
N LEU A 12 -41.91 -18.83 -22.02
CA LEU A 12 -41.87 -17.57 -21.28
C LEU A 12 -41.69 -17.78 -19.76
N PHE A 13 -42.19 -18.90 -19.22
CA PHE A 13 -42.06 -19.22 -17.79
C PHE A 13 -40.66 -19.74 -17.43
N ILE A 14 -39.99 -20.45 -18.34
CA ILE A 14 -38.62 -20.94 -18.08
C ILE A 14 -37.61 -19.78 -18.11
N PHE A 15 -37.82 -18.76 -18.95
CA PHE A 15 -36.94 -17.59 -19.00
C PHE A 15 -37.07 -16.67 -17.77
N ALA A 16 -38.25 -16.63 -17.14
CA ALA A 16 -38.49 -15.82 -15.94
C ALA A 16 -37.91 -16.43 -14.65
N VAL A 17 -37.71 -17.75 -14.58
CA VAL A 17 -37.15 -18.43 -13.39
C VAL A 17 -35.62 -18.41 -13.36
N VAL A 18 -34.96 -18.31 -14.51
CA VAL A 18 -33.48 -18.32 -14.60
C VAL A 18 -32.85 -16.96 -14.21
N PHE A 19 -33.59 -15.85 -14.26
CA PHE A 19 -33.07 -14.53 -13.87
C PHE A 19 -33.16 -14.23 -12.36
N SER A 20 -33.80 -15.08 -11.56
CA SER A 20 -34.00 -14.81 -10.13
C SER A 20 -32.81 -15.20 -9.23
N PHE A 21 -31.72 -15.75 -9.79
CA PHE A 21 -30.53 -16.17 -9.02
C PHE A 21 -29.34 -15.21 -9.08
N PHE A 22 -29.48 -14.04 -9.74
CA PHE A 22 -28.42 -13.01 -9.76
C PHE A 22 -28.72 -11.79 -8.88
N SER A 23 -29.57 -11.95 -7.85
CA SER A 23 -29.53 -11.00 -6.74
C SER A 23 -28.35 -11.39 -5.83
N CYS A 24 -27.15 -10.99 -6.25
CA CYS A 24 -25.98 -10.94 -5.38
C CYS A 24 -26.22 -9.79 -4.41
N GLU A 25 -27.05 -10.06 -3.40
CA GLU A 25 -27.27 -9.17 -2.27
C GLU A 25 -25.90 -9.03 -1.59
N LYS A 26 -25.23 -7.89 -1.80
CA LYS A 26 -24.03 -7.53 -1.04
C LYS A 26 -24.44 -7.58 0.42
N LYS A 27 -24.12 -8.67 1.11
CA LYS A 27 -24.27 -8.79 2.57
C LYS A 27 -23.64 -7.53 3.15
N LYS A 28 -24.46 -6.64 3.70
CA LYS A 28 -23.96 -5.57 4.56
C LYS A 28 -23.32 -6.26 5.74
N GLU A 29 -22.00 -6.40 5.68
CA GLU A 29 -21.21 -6.87 6.81
C GLU A 29 -21.55 -6.00 8.02
N ALA A 30 -21.90 -6.66 9.12
CA ALA A 30 -22.16 -5.97 10.36
C ALA A 30 -20.92 -5.12 10.72
N PRO A 31 -21.10 -3.90 11.24
CA PRO A 31 -19.98 -3.07 11.63
C PRO A 31 -19.10 -3.85 12.62
N VAL A 32 -17.84 -4.07 12.25
CA VAL A 32 -16.86 -4.72 13.11
C VAL A 32 -16.55 -3.74 14.24
N ASN A 33 -17.20 -3.93 15.38
CA ASN A 33 -16.86 -3.22 16.60
C ASN A 33 -15.57 -3.83 17.16
N LEU A 34 -14.44 -3.23 16.77
CA LEU A 34 -13.13 -3.53 17.34
C LEU A 34 -13.11 -3.09 18.81
N VAL A 35 -13.45 -4.00 19.73
CA VAL A 35 -13.14 -3.83 21.15
C VAL A 35 -11.68 -4.20 21.35
N VAL A 36 -10.79 -3.26 21.02
CA VAL A 36 -9.36 -3.40 21.32
C VAL A 36 -9.15 -2.96 22.75
N SER A 37 -8.93 -3.92 23.65
CA SER A 37 -8.33 -3.63 24.96
C SER A 37 -6.81 -3.59 24.80
N ALA A 38 -6.16 -2.59 25.42
CA ALA A 38 -4.73 -2.35 25.30
C ALA A 38 -3.87 -3.57 25.69
N ASP A 39 -4.38 -4.43 26.58
CA ASP A 39 -3.67 -5.61 27.11
C ASP A 39 -3.68 -6.85 26.20
N SER A 40 -4.39 -6.84 25.07
CA SER A 40 -4.46 -7.97 24.12
C SER A 40 -3.96 -7.65 22.71
N ALA A 41 -3.35 -6.47 22.54
CA ALA A 41 -3.01 -5.88 21.25
C ALA A 41 -1.91 -6.62 20.46
N ASP A 42 -1.27 -7.66 21.01
CA ASP A 42 -0.31 -8.52 20.28
C ASP A 42 -0.97 -9.66 19.49
N LYS A 43 -2.29 -9.86 19.64
CA LYS A 43 -3.03 -10.93 18.94
C LYS A 43 -4.32 -10.43 18.28
N ILE A 44 -4.30 -9.21 17.73
CA ILE A 44 -5.38 -8.82 16.84
C ILE A 44 -5.16 -9.56 15.52
N ASP A 45 -6.15 -10.35 15.11
CA ASP A 45 -6.11 -11.06 13.84
C ASP A 45 -5.95 -10.06 12.68
N ARG A 46 -4.94 -10.29 11.83
CA ARG A 46 -4.66 -9.45 10.67
C ARG A 46 -5.86 -9.32 9.75
N GLN A 47 -6.66 -10.38 9.59
CA GLN A 47 -7.88 -10.35 8.78
C GLN A 47 -8.92 -9.38 9.34
N ILE A 48 -9.04 -9.29 10.68
CA ILE A 48 -9.95 -8.34 11.33
C ILE A 48 -9.48 -6.91 11.05
N LEU A 49 -8.19 -6.62 11.21
CA LEU A 49 -7.62 -5.31 10.89
C LEU A 49 -7.79 -4.94 9.42
N PHE A 50 -7.67 -5.93 8.53
CA PHE A 50 -7.82 -5.74 7.09
C PHE A 50 -9.25 -5.40 6.69
N ASN A 51 -10.23 -6.17 7.19
CA ASN A 51 -11.65 -5.89 6.97
C ASN A 51 -12.04 -4.52 7.53
N TYR A 52 -11.49 -4.19 8.70
CA TYR A 52 -11.67 -2.90 9.32
C TYR A 52 -11.11 -1.76 8.45
N ALA A 53 -9.89 -1.89 7.93
CA ALA A 53 -9.30 -0.92 7.01
C ALA A 53 -10.17 -0.73 5.76
N LYS A 54 -10.69 -1.83 5.20
CA LYS A 54 -11.60 -1.79 4.06
C LYS A 54 -12.88 -1.02 4.33
N GLN A 55 -13.45 -1.20 5.52
CA GLN A 55 -14.67 -0.51 5.91
C GLN A 55 -14.46 0.99 6.13
N LYS A 56 -13.30 1.40 6.65
CA LYS A 56 -13.08 2.76 7.16
C LYS A 56 -12.26 3.65 6.24
N ILE A 57 -11.45 3.08 5.38
CA ILE A 57 -10.64 3.80 4.40
C ILE A 57 -11.30 3.66 3.03
N ALA A 58 -11.22 2.47 2.44
CA ALA A 58 -11.77 2.15 1.13
C ALA A 58 -11.77 0.63 0.92
N ASP A 59 -12.74 0.12 0.17
CA ASP A 59 -12.90 -1.32 -0.10
C ASP A 59 -11.73 -1.94 -0.90
N ASP A 60 -10.96 -1.10 -1.59
CA ASP A 60 -9.80 -1.43 -2.41
C ASP A 60 -8.45 -1.40 -1.67
N VAL A 61 -8.45 -1.31 -0.33
CA VAL A 61 -7.22 -1.51 0.47
C VAL A 61 -6.57 -2.84 0.09
N LYS A 62 -5.28 -2.79 -0.26
CA LYS A 62 -4.51 -3.93 -0.75
C LYS A 62 -3.64 -4.56 0.32
N ASP A 63 -3.11 -3.76 1.24
CA ASP A 63 -2.22 -4.26 2.29
C ASP A 63 -2.31 -3.41 3.57
N ILE A 64 -1.88 -3.98 4.68
CA ILE A 64 -1.86 -3.35 5.99
C ILE A 64 -0.60 -3.72 6.78
N GLU A 65 -0.19 -2.80 7.66
CA GLU A 65 0.81 -3.05 8.70
C GLU A 65 0.33 -2.54 10.05
N TYR A 66 0.61 -3.29 11.12
CA TYR A 66 0.17 -2.94 12.48
C TYR A 66 1.35 -2.97 13.44
N GLY A 67 1.55 -1.88 14.17
CA GLY A 67 2.80 -1.67 14.90
C GLY A 67 2.81 -0.42 15.76
N VAL A 68 3.96 -0.18 16.39
CA VAL A 68 4.22 0.99 17.25
C VAL A 68 4.96 2.02 16.42
N PHE A 69 4.23 2.95 15.82
CA PHE A 69 4.80 3.91 14.87
C PHE A 69 5.08 5.30 15.47
N GLU A 70 4.90 5.43 16.78
CA GLU A 70 5.05 6.69 17.51
C GLU A 70 5.67 6.54 18.89
N ASN A 71 6.15 7.66 19.42
CA ASN A 71 6.85 7.74 20.70
C ASN A 71 6.01 7.34 21.91
N ASP A 72 4.69 7.47 21.85
CA ASP A 72 3.77 7.19 22.96
C ASP A 72 3.52 5.69 23.17
N SER A 73 4.21 4.84 22.42
CA SER A 73 4.06 3.37 22.42
C SER A 73 2.68 2.88 21.98
N SER A 74 1.81 3.78 21.51
CA SER A 74 0.51 3.40 20.99
C SER A 74 0.67 2.62 19.69
N LYS A 75 -0.17 1.59 19.53
CA LYS A 75 -0.22 0.84 18.28
C LYS A 75 -1.17 1.51 17.31
N GLY A 76 -0.78 1.51 16.04
CA GLY A 76 -1.61 1.98 14.96
C GLY A 76 -1.54 1.08 13.74
N LEU A 77 -2.48 1.29 12.84
CA LEU A 77 -2.68 0.55 11.60
C LEU A 77 -2.32 1.44 10.43
N ILE A 78 -1.44 0.94 9.58
CA ILE A 78 -1.18 1.48 8.25
C ILE A 78 -1.99 0.66 7.26
N ALA A 79 -2.59 1.33 6.29
CA ALA A 79 -3.27 0.67 5.18
C ALA A 79 -2.85 1.33 3.87
N GLY A 80 -2.43 0.50 2.91
CA GLY A 80 -2.05 0.92 1.58
C GLY A 80 -3.18 0.69 0.58
N ARG A 81 -3.40 1.68 -0.29
CA ARG A 81 -4.21 1.51 -1.50
C ARG A 81 -3.46 2.05 -2.71
N GLU A 82 -3.82 1.56 -3.87
CA GLU A 82 -3.42 2.19 -5.13
C GLU A 82 -4.44 3.24 -5.53
N PHE A 83 -3.93 4.32 -6.11
CA PHE A 83 -4.73 5.35 -6.74
C PHE A 83 -4.43 5.35 -8.24
N MET A 84 -5.48 5.34 -9.04
CA MET A 84 -5.36 5.37 -10.50
C MET A 84 -6.35 6.38 -11.07
N SER A 85 -5.81 7.31 -11.85
CA SER A 85 -6.56 8.26 -12.67
C SER A 85 -6.00 8.24 -14.10
N GLU A 86 -6.59 9.02 -15.00
CA GLU A 86 -6.07 9.16 -16.38
C GLU A 86 -4.67 9.78 -16.45
N LYS A 87 -4.25 10.52 -15.42
CA LYS A 87 -3.00 11.31 -15.42
C LYS A 87 -1.98 10.88 -14.40
N GLU A 88 -2.44 10.28 -13.31
CA GLU A 88 -1.62 9.95 -12.16
C GLU A 88 -1.95 8.56 -11.68
N TRP A 89 -0.91 7.79 -11.39
CA TRP A 89 -0.99 6.47 -10.80
C TRP A 89 0.08 6.33 -9.72
N GLY A 90 -0.26 5.65 -8.63
CA GLY A 90 0.65 5.41 -7.53
C GLY A 90 -0.06 4.84 -6.32
N MET A 91 0.51 5.07 -5.14
CA MET A 91 0.04 4.53 -3.88
C MET A 91 -0.18 5.62 -2.85
N ILE A 92 -1.12 5.38 -1.95
CA ILE A 92 -1.37 6.21 -0.78
C ILE A 92 -1.40 5.29 0.44
N PHE A 93 -0.69 5.69 1.49
CA PHE A 93 -0.75 5.04 2.79
C PHE A 93 -1.50 5.91 3.79
N TYR A 94 -2.43 5.28 4.50
CA TYR A 94 -3.21 5.88 5.57
C TYR A 94 -2.72 5.34 6.91
N TYR A 95 -2.51 6.22 7.88
CA TYR A 95 -2.20 5.84 9.25
C TYR A 95 -3.39 6.14 10.17
N ILE A 96 -3.84 5.09 10.87
CA ILE A 96 -4.94 5.11 11.82
C ILE A 96 -4.40 4.78 13.21
N LYS A 97 -4.69 5.63 14.19
CA LYS A 97 -4.49 5.32 15.60
C LYS A 97 -5.77 4.81 16.24
N PHE A 98 -5.64 4.01 17.29
CA PHE A 98 -6.74 3.63 18.15
C PHE A 98 -6.63 4.37 19.48
N VAL A 99 -7.47 5.38 19.68
CA VAL A 99 -7.55 6.15 20.93
C VAL A 99 -8.83 5.74 21.64
N ASN A 100 -8.73 5.14 22.83
CA ASN A 100 -9.88 4.62 23.59
C ASN A 100 -10.76 3.67 22.74
N SER A 101 -10.12 2.75 22.00
CA SER A 101 -10.76 1.86 21.03
C SER A 101 -11.47 2.56 19.85
N ASN A 102 -11.40 3.89 19.77
CA ASN A 102 -11.93 4.65 18.65
C ASN A 102 -10.83 4.97 17.64
N PRO A 103 -11.07 4.70 16.36
CA PRO A 103 -10.09 4.97 15.33
C PRO A 103 -10.05 6.45 14.94
N LEU A 104 -8.84 6.96 14.77
CA LEU A 104 -8.59 8.30 14.26
C LEU A 104 -7.61 8.20 13.10
N LYS A 105 -8.01 8.60 11.89
CA LYS A 105 -7.07 8.81 10.78
C LYS A 105 -6.18 10.01 11.15
N VAL A 106 -4.87 9.79 11.25
CA VAL A 106 -3.92 10.79 11.73
C VAL A 106 -3.04 11.34 10.62
N PHE A 107 -2.78 10.52 9.61
CA PHE A 107 -1.91 10.88 8.50
C PHE A 107 -2.30 10.13 7.22
N GLU A 108 -2.05 10.79 6.10
CA GLU A 108 -2.17 10.26 4.75
C GLU A 108 -0.94 10.76 3.99
N THR A 109 -0.25 9.86 3.30
CA THR A 109 0.89 10.24 2.47
C THR A 109 0.43 11.06 1.26
N PRO A 110 1.31 11.87 0.64
CA PRO A 110 1.08 12.25 -0.75
C PRO A 110 1.00 10.99 -1.64
N LEU A 111 0.57 11.17 -2.89
CA LEU A 111 0.62 10.12 -3.89
C LEU A 111 2.08 9.73 -4.16
N LEU A 112 2.43 8.46 -3.89
CA LEU A 112 3.77 7.92 -4.02
C LEU A 112 3.89 7.09 -5.31
N LYS A 113 5.01 7.22 -6.03
CA LYS A 113 5.31 6.36 -7.20
C LYS A 113 5.51 4.91 -6.74
N GLY A 114 4.93 3.95 -7.46
CA GLY A 114 5.10 2.52 -7.22
C GLY A 114 3.78 1.75 -7.25
N SER A 115 3.87 0.44 -7.05
CA SER A 115 2.76 -0.52 -7.03
C SER A 115 2.69 -1.23 -5.68
N LEU A 116 1.50 -1.58 -5.19
CA LEU A 116 1.39 -2.50 -4.06
C LEU A 116 1.47 -3.97 -4.50
N ASN A 117 1.27 -4.25 -5.80
CA ASN A 117 1.44 -5.61 -6.32
C ASN A 117 2.92 -6.02 -6.24
N GLU A 118 3.18 -7.19 -5.66
CA GLU A 118 4.53 -7.79 -5.52
C GLU A 118 5.54 -6.89 -4.79
N SER A 119 5.04 -5.90 -4.03
CA SER A 119 5.87 -5.03 -3.20
C SER A 119 6.19 -5.67 -1.86
N LEU A 120 7.26 -5.17 -1.23
CA LEU A 120 7.63 -5.49 0.14
C LEU A 120 7.21 -4.35 1.06
N LEU A 121 6.33 -4.67 2.01
CA LEU A 121 6.00 -3.83 3.15
C LEU A 121 6.60 -4.41 4.41
N LYS A 122 7.25 -3.58 5.23
CA LYS A 122 7.73 -4.01 6.55
C LYS A 122 7.77 -2.88 7.55
N ARG A 123 7.71 -3.26 8.82
CA ARG A 123 8.05 -2.40 9.95
C ARG A 123 9.56 -2.45 10.16
N LEU A 124 10.17 -1.29 10.31
CA LEU A 124 11.61 -1.15 10.47
C LEU A 124 11.91 -0.45 11.79
N LYS A 125 12.69 -1.12 12.65
CA LYS A 125 13.20 -0.53 13.87
C LYS A 125 14.63 -0.05 13.64
N LEU A 126 14.81 1.26 13.57
CA LEU A 126 16.13 1.90 13.56
C LEU A 126 16.60 2.16 15.00
N ALA A 127 17.91 2.16 15.23
CA ALA A 127 18.51 2.23 16.55
C ALA A 127 18.26 3.58 17.24
N ASP A 128 18.25 4.69 16.49
CA ASP A 128 18.00 6.02 17.06
C ASP A 128 16.51 6.29 17.33
N TYR A 129 15.64 5.31 17.10
CA TYR A 129 14.18 5.46 17.17
C TYR A 129 13.59 4.55 18.24
N ASN A 130 12.84 5.13 19.19
CA ASN A 130 12.05 4.38 20.18
C ASN A 130 10.68 3.91 19.62
N TYR A 131 10.39 4.17 18.34
CA TYR A 131 9.25 3.63 17.57
C TYR A 131 9.72 2.92 16.28
N GLU A 132 8.80 2.31 15.54
CA GLU A 132 9.00 1.68 14.24
C GLU A 132 8.74 2.69 13.11
N LEU A 133 9.50 2.62 12.03
CA LEU A 133 9.24 3.28 10.75
C LEU A 133 8.54 2.30 9.81
N PHE A 134 7.79 2.81 8.84
CA PHE A 134 7.16 1.98 7.82
C PHE A 134 7.98 2.01 6.53
N TYR A 135 8.42 0.84 6.06
CA TYR A 135 9.23 0.70 4.86
C TYR A 135 8.41 0.07 3.74
N TYR A 136 8.51 0.69 2.57
CA TYR A 136 8.00 0.20 1.30
C TYR A 136 9.16 0.00 0.32
N ASP A 137 9.07 -1.05 -0.48
CA ASP A 137 9.99 -1.37 -1.56
C ASP A 137 9.22 -2.01 -2.71
N SER A 138 9.35 -1.44 -3.91
CA SER A 138 8.62 -1.92 -5.09
C SER A 138 9.15 -3.25 -5.64
N GLN A 139 10.27 -3.77 -5.11
CA GLN A 139 11.02 -4.95 -5.56
C GLN A 139 11.55 -4.84 -6.99
N ASP A 140 10.67 -4.94 -7.99
CA ASP A 140 11.00 -5.00 -9.40
C ASP A 140 9.98 -4.16 -10.19
N TYR A 141 10.19 -2.85 -10.23
CA TYR A 141 9.31 -1.95 -10.99
C TYR A 141 9.81 -1.84 -12.44
N PHE A 142 9.31 -2.74 -13.30
CA PHE A 142 9.64 -2.75 -14.73
C PHE A 142 8.54 -2.08 -15.57
N LEU A 143 8.69 -0.79 -15.88
CA LEU A 143 7.94 -0.15 -16.97
C LEU A 143 8.64 -0.34 -18.33
N GLY A 144 8.68 -1.60 -18.78
CA GLY A 144 8.66 -1.96 -20.21
C GLY A 144 9.75 -1.43 -21.15
N SER A 145 10.91 -0.94 -20.68
CA SER A 145 11.94 -0.41 -21.59
C SER A 145 13.37 -0.62 -21.08
N GLY A 146 13.81 -1.88 -21.00
CA GLY A 146 15.25 -2.23 -20.94
C GLY A 146 16.04 -1.81 -19.68
N GLY A 147 15.45 -1.04 -18.77
CA GLY A 147 15.99 -0.68 -17.46
C GLY A 147 15.04 -1.10 -16.33
N GLY A 148 15.62 -1.33 -15.14
CA GLY A 148 14.87 -1.67 -13.93
C GLY A 148 14.87 -0.48 -12.98
N GLU A 149 13.71 -0.14 -12.43
CA GLU A 149 13.54 0.88 -11.39
C GLU A 149 13.08 0.20 -10.09
N ILE A 150 13.50 0.75 -8.95
CA ILE A 150 13.01 0.37 -7.64
C ILE A 150 12.74 1.65 -6.85
N PHE A 151 11.46 1.88 -6.57
CA PHE A 151 11.02 2.95 -5.68
C PHE A 151 10.97 2.41 -4.25
N THR A 152 11.64 3.10 -3.34
CA THR A 152 11.65 2.75 -1.92
C THR A 152 11.28 3.95 -1.07
N TYR A 153 10.48 3.70 -0.04
CA TYR A 153 10.10 4.73 0.93
C TYR A 153 10.35 4.25 2.34
N LEU A 154 10.76 5.19 3.19
CA LEU A 154 10.74 5.03 4.63
C LEU A 154 9.86 6.15 5.19
N ILE A 155 8.79 5.78 5.89
CA ILE A 155 7.77 6.70 6.36
C ILE A 155 7.84 6.78 7.87
N ASP A 156 8.13 7.99 8.36
CA ASP A 156 8.08 8.32 9.78
C ASP A 156 6.70 8.90 10.10
N LEU A 157 5.85 8.10 10.71
CA LEU A 157 4.49 8.49 11.05
C LEU A 157 4.41 9.40 12.28
N ASN A 158 5.42 9.38 13.13
CA ASN A 158 5.52 10.22 14.32
C ASN A 158 5.76 11.68 13.95
N VAL A 159 6.64 11.94 12.97
CA VAL A 159 6.86 13.30 12.44
C VAL A 159 6.16 13.57 11.11
N LYS A 160 5.45 12.58 10.55
CA LYS A 160 4.70 12.66 9.28
C LYS A 160 5.58 13.00 8.08
N GLU A 161 6.77 12.40 8.04
CA GLU A 161 7.74 12.59 6.97
C GLU A 161 7.88 11.34 6.10
N VAL A 162 8.05 11.54 4.80
CA VAL A 162 8.31 10.49 3.82
C VAL A 162 9.72 10.68 3.26
N PHE A 163 10.58 9.68 3.47
CA PHE A 163 11.92 9.61 2.90
C PHE A 163 11.88 8.71 1.67
N TYR A 164 12.51 9.14 0.59
CA TYR A 164 12.41 8.49 -0.70
C TYR A 164 13.79 8.15 -1.27
N ALA A 165 13.91 6.94 -1.79
CA ALA A 165 15.07 6.51 -2.55
C ALA A 165 14.62 5.83 -3.85
N HIS A 166 15.37 6.09 -4.92
CA HIS A 166 15.09 5.57 -6.25
C HIS A 166 16.34 4.94 -6.82
N PHE A 167 16.31 3.63 -6.93
CA PHE A 167 17.33 2.89 -7.64
C PHE A 167 16.90 2.73 -9.10
N PHE A 168 17.77 3.05 -10.04
CA PHE A 168 17.45 2.97 -11.45
C PHE A 168 18.68 2.62 -12.30
N THR A 169 18.41 2.05 -13.47
CA THR A 169 19.43 1.71 -14.46
C THR A 169 19.18 2.47 -15.76
N VAL A 170 20.25 3.02 -16.32
CA VAL A 170 20.23 3.71 -17.62
C VAL A 170 21.30 3.07 -18.50
N PRO A 171 21.03 2.80 -19.78
CA PRO A 171 22.04 2.26 -20.69
C PRO A 171 23.35 3.07 -20.64
N ASP A 172 24.47 2.35 -20.63
CA ASP A 172 25.83 2.92 -20.61
C ASP A 172 26.16 3.81 -19.40
N LYS A 173 25.35 3.77 -18.33
CA LYS A 173 25.60 4.46 -17.06
C LYS A 173 25.72 3.46 -15.90
N PRO A 174 26.44 3.81 -14.83
CA PRO A 174 26.46 2.97 -13.63
C PRO A 174 25.06 2.88 -12.99
N LEU A 175 24.83 1.77 -12.29
CA LEU A 175 23.68 1.62 -11.40
C LEU A 175 23.63 2.81 -10.45
N SER A 176 22.49 3.48 -10.41
CA SER A 176 22.36 4.77 -9.73
C SER A 176 21.32 4.69 -8.63
N LEU A 177 21.61 5.32 -7.50
CA LEU A 177 20.68 5.49 -6.38
C LEU A 177 20.50 6.98 -6.11
N TYR A 178 19.30 7.48 -6.33
CA TYR A 178 18.91 8.80 -5.88
C TYR A 178 18.32 8.73 -4.46
N LEU A 179 18.59 9.76 -3.66
CA LEU A 179 18.04 9.95 -2.31
C LEU A 179 17.37 11.32 -2.24
N SER A 180 16.18 11.40 -1.66
CA SER A 180 15.44 12.65 -1.55
C SER A 180 16.15 13.67 -0.63
N PRO A 181 16.04 14.99 -0.91
CA PRO A 181 16.80 16.03 -0.20
C PRO A 181 16.48 16.15 1.29
N ASN A 182 15.31 15.68 1.73
CA ASN A 182 14.91 15.68 3.14
C ASN A 182 15.60 14.58 3.97
N ILE A 183 16.33 13.64 3.34
CA ILE A 183 17.15 12.65 4.04
C ILE A 183 18.41 13.34 4.58
N ASN A 184 18.31 13.91 5.77
CA ASN A 184 19.42 14.60 6.44
C ASN A 184 20.12 13.71 7.48
N ARG A 185 19.36 12.83 8.15
CA ARG A 185 19.88 11.94 9.19
C ARG A 185 20.77 10.85 8.58
N SER A 186 21.95 10.66 9.18
CA SER A 186 22.92 9.65 8.72
C SER A 186 22.36 8.24 8.78
N GLU A 187 21.58 7.88 9.80
CA GLU A 187 21.02 6.54 9.94
C GLU A 187 20.05 6.17 8.80
N ILE A 188 19.16 7.08 8.40
CA ILE A 188 18.24 6.85 7.27
C ILE A 188 19.03 6.76 5.96
N ARG A 189 20.00 7.67 5.76
CA ARG A 189 20.88 7.64 4.59
C ARG A 189 21.61 6.31 4.48
N ASP A 190 22.22 5.88 5.59
CA ASP A 190 22.95 4.62 5.70
C ASP A 190 22.04 3.42 5.48
N PHE A 191 20.81 3.45 5.99
CA PHE A 191 19.83 2.39 5.76
C PHE A 191 19.60 2.17 4.26
N PHE A 192 19.28 3.24 3.51
CA PHE A 192 19.07 3.13 2.07
C PHE A 192 20.34 2.70 1.34
N THR A 193 21.46 3.40 1.57
CA THR A 193 22.71 3.12 0.82
C THR A 193 23.23 1.73 1.10
N LYS A 194 23.29 1.28 2.35
CA LYS A 194 23.79 -0.06 2.71
C LYS A 194 22.84 -1.15 2.25
N ASN A 195 21.53 -0.95 2.30
CA ASN A 195 20.57 -1.96 1.84
C ASN A 195 20.74 -2.23 0.34
N PHE A 196 20.83 -1.18 -0.49
CA PHE A 196 21.08 -1.36 -1.93
C PHE A 196 22.52 -1.80 -2.24
N GLN A 197 23.54 -1.30 -1.53
CA GLN A 197 24.94 -1.68 -1.78
C GLN A 197 25.23 -3.14 -1.45
N ARG A 198 24.47 -3.76 -0.54
CA ARG A 198 24.58 -5.20 -0.28
C ARG A 198 24.32 -6.02 -1.54
N ASP A 199 23.31 -5.63 -2.30
CA ASP A 199 22.83 -6.36 -3.47
C ASP A 199 23.47 -5.80 -4.77
N TYR A 200 23.89 -4.54 -4.77
CA TYR A 200 24.56 -3.82 -5.86
C TYR A 200 25.82 -3.07 -5.40
N PRO A 201 26.97 -3.75 -5.17
CA PRO A 201 28.16 -3.15 -4.57
C PRO A 201 28.78 -1.97 -5.33
N ASN A 202 28.55 -1.89 -6.64
CA ASN A 202 29.11 -0.86 -7.51
C ASN A 202 28.15 0.32 -7.78
N LEU A 203 27.02 0.40 -7.06
CA LEU A 203 26.07 1.49 -7.25
C LEU A 203 26.69 2.84 -6.88
N VAL A 204 26.26 3.89 -7.57
CA VAL A 204 26.67 5.27 -7.32
C VAL A 204 25.48 6.07 -6.81
N VAL A 205 25.67 6.81 -5.71
CA VAL A 205 24.66 7.75 -5.23
C VAL A 205 24.71 9.02 -6.09
N VAL A 206 23.56 9.41 -6.64
CA VAL A 206 23.44 10.55 -7.55
C VAL A 206 22.57 11.66 -6.94
N SER A 207 22.82 12.90 -7.35
CA SER A 207 22.12 14.08 -6.82
C SER A 207 20.83 14.43 -7.56
N ARG A 208 20.58 13.81 -8.72
CA ARG A 208 19.41 14.10 -9.56
C ARG A 208 18.61 12.82 -9.76
N ASP A 209 17.31 12.91 -9.53
CA ASP A 209 16.40 11.80 -9.78
C ASP A 209 16.23 11.59 -11.29
N PHE A 210 15.92 10.35 -11.65
CA PHE A 210 15.60 9.95 -13.00
C PHE A 210 14.09 9.87 -13.18
N ASP A 211 13.60 10.38 -14.31
CA ASP A 211 12.18 10.39 -14.64
C ASP A 211 12.03 9.96 -16.10
N LEU A 212 11.72 8.67 -16.31
CA LEU A 212 11.59 8.07 -17.64
C LEU A 212 10.64 8.85 -18.57
N ASP A 213 9.59 9.44 -18.01
CA ASP A 213 8.57 10.16 -18.78
C ASP A 213 9.05 11.52 -19.30
N LYS A 214 10.17 12.05 -18.79
CA LYS A 214 10.74 13.34 -19.23
C LYS A 214 11.89 13.20 -20.23
N GLU A 215 12.36 11.99 -20.46
CA GLU A 215 13.48 11.69 -21.38
C GLU A 215 13.01 11.13 -22.74
N LYS A 216 11.69 11.04 -22.97
CA LYS A 216 11.05 10.71 -24.26
C LYS A 216 10.62 11.96 -25.01
#